data_AF-A0A3R8P4P5-F1
#
_entry.id   AF-A0A3R8P4P5-F1
#
_cell.length_a   1.000
_cell.length_b   1.000
_cell.length_c   1.000
_cell.angle_alpha   90.00
_cell.angle_beta   90.00
_cell.angle_gamma   90.00
#
_symmetry.space_group_name_H-M   'P 1'
#
loop_
_entity.id
_entity.type
_entity.pdbx_description
1 polymer ?
#
loop_
_entity_poly.entity_id
_entity_poly.type
_entity_poly.pdbx_seq_one_letter_code
_entity_poly.pdbx_strand_id
1 'polypeptide(L)'
;MTALPHSTSEAALRDAVDTALIDLLTKPDDPADRAREELTRAVGLLDEHPQIDVSADAATAVRSAAEHLVQGEREDARTALVTARGRLSAPGSRQAARKA
;
A
#
# COMPACT_ATOMS: atom_id res chain seq x y z
N MET A 1 -6.96 -29.62 -7.58
CA MET A 1 -7.45 -28.47 -6.80
C MET A 1 -6.34 -27.43 -6.82
N THR A 2 -6.50 -26.41 -7.64
CA THR A 2 -5.51 -25.37 -7.92
C THR A 2 -5.48 -24.35 -6.78
N ALA A 3 -4.30 -24.11 -6.22
CA ALA A 3 -4.05 -23.17 -5.13
C ALA A 3 -4.37 -21.73 -5.57
N LEU A 4 -5.05 -20.98 -4.70
CA LEU A 4 -5.41 -19.57 -4.84
C LEU A 4 -4.14 -18.69 -4.79
N PRO A 5 -3.66 -18.11 -5.91
CA PRO A 5 -2.48 -17.23 -5.90
C PRO A 5 -2.84 -15.77 -5.53
N HIS A 6 -4.12 -15.43 -5.40
CA HIS A 6 -4.56 -14.06 -5.13
C HIS A 6 -4.30 -13.61 -3.69
N SER A 7 -4.32 -14.54 -2.72
CA SER A 7 -4.07 -14.21 -1.32
C SER A 7 -2.62 -13.80 -1.03
N THR A 8 -1.65 -14.17 -1.87
CA THR A 8 -0.24 -13.84 -1.62
C THR A 8 0.11 -12.42 -2.04
N SER A 9 -0.39 -11.93 -3.19
CA SER A 9 -0.06 -10.58 -3.66
C SER A 9 -0.79 -9.48 -2.89
N GLU A 10 -2.06 -9.71 -2.50
CA GLU A 10 -2.78 -8.78 -1.62
C GLU A 10 -2.16 -8.72 -0.21
N ALA A 11 -1.78 -9.87 0.35
CA ALA A 11 -1.08 -9.91 1.63
C ALA A 11 0.29 -9.23 1.56
N ALA A 12 1.05 -9.43 0.47
CA ALA A 12 2.33 -8.77 0.25
C ALA A 12 2.18 -7.25 0.10
N LEU A 13 1.12 -6.78 -0.57
CA LEU A 13 0.81 -5.35 -0.66
C LEU A 13 0.52 -4.74 0.72
N ARG A 14 -0.32 -5.42 1.52
CA ARG A 14 -0.66 -4.99 2.89
C ARG A 14 0.59 -4.94 3.77
N ASP A 15 1.43 -5.97 3.71
CA ASP A 15 2.68 -6.08 4.47
C ASP A 15 3.67 -4.95 4.12
N ALA A 16 3.83 -4.64 2.83
CA ALA A 16 4.68 -3.54 2.38
C ALA A 16 4.17 -2.17 2.88
N VAL A 17 2.85 -1.94 2.80
CA VAL A 17 2.21 -0.70 3.29
C VAL A 17 2.34 -0.57 4.82
N ASP A 18 2.11 -1.64 5.56
CA ASP A 18 2.26 -1.66 7.02
C ASP A 18 3.73 -1.43 7.44
N THR A 19 4.68 -2.06 6.75
CA THR A 19 6.12 -1.89 7.01
C THR A 19 6.56 -0.45 6.76
N ALA A 20 6.17 0.14 5.62
CA ALA A 20 6.47 1.53 5.31
C ALA A 20 5.90 2.49 6.35
N LEU A 21 4.66 2.26 6.80
CA LEU A 21 4.04 3.08 7.85
C LEU A 21 4.76 2.94 9.20
N ILE A 22 5.13 1.72 9.59
CA ILE A 22 5.87 1.47 10.84
C ILE A 22 7.23 2.15 10.79
N ASP A 23 7.97 2.05 9.69
CA ASP A 23 9.27 2.71 9.55
C ASP A 23 9.13 4.24 9.63
N LEU A 24 8.12 4.83 8.98
CA LEU A 24 7.84 6.27 9.10
C LEU A 24 7.40 6.71 10.52
N LEU A 25 6.83 5.82 11.33
CA LEU A 25 6.42 6.16 12.70
C LEU A 25 7.54 5.96 13.73
N THR A 26 8.43 5.00 13.50
CA THR A 26 9.39 4.53 14.52
C THR A 26 10.80 5.06 14.33
N LYS A 27 11.16 5.51 13.12
CA LYS A 27 12.51 6.01 12.80
C LYS A 27 12.43 7.49 12.42
N PRO A 28 12.56 8.44 13.37
CA PRO A 28 12.48 9.87 13.06
C PRO A 28 13.64 10.38 12.21
N ASP A 29 14.84 9.79 12.31
CA ASP A 29 16.05 10.39 11.71
C ASP A 29 16.48 9.76 10.37
N ASP A 30 16.07 8.52 10.06
CA ASP A 30 16.47 7.80 8.83
C ASP A 30 15.43 6.75 8.31
N PRO A 31 14.13 7.08 8.19
CA PRO A 31 13.10 6.12 7.75
C PRO A 31 12.87 6.08 6.24
N ALA A 32 13.31 7.12 5.53
CA ALA A 32 12.79 7.44 4.21
C ALA A 32 13.27 6.43 3.17
N ASP A 33 14.48 5.87 3.31
CA ASP A 33 15.03 4.93 2.34
C ASP A 33 14.27 3.60 2.38
N ARG A 34 14.14 2.99 3.55
CA ARG A 34 13.41 1.72 3.68
C ARG A 34 11.91 1.87 3.43
N ALA A 35 11.29 2.95 3.89
CA ALA A 35 9.89 3.22 3.58
C ALA A 35 9.66 3.47 2.08
N ARG A 36 10.63 4.09 1.38
CA ARG A 36 10.61 4.24 -0.09
C ARG A 36 10.77 2.91 -0.81
N GLU A 37 11.65 2.04 -0.34
CA GLU A 37 11.83 0.69 -0.91
C GLU A 37 10.54 -0.12 -0.83
N GLU A 38 9.91 -0.16 0.34
CA GLU A 38 8.65 -0.90 0.53
C GLU A 38 7.49 -0.27 -0.24
N LEU A 39 7.41 1.06 -0.34
CA LEU A 39 6.41 1.71 -1.19
C LEU A 39 6.65 1.47 -2.69
N THR A 40 7.91 1.45 -3.13
CA THR A 40 8.26 1.10 -4.51
C THR A 40 7.83 -0.32 -4.83
N ARG A 41 8.05 -1.26 -3.89
CA ARG A 41 7.57 -2.64 -3.99
C ARG A 41 6.05 -2.72 -4.01
N ALA A 42 5.36 -1.94 -3.17
CA ALA A 42 3.90 -1.89 -3.13
C ALA A 42 3.30 -1.37 -4.45
N VAL A 43 3.89 -0.34 -5.04
CA VAL A 43 3.51 0.19 -6.36
C VAL A 43 3.77 -0.86 -7.44
N GLY A 44 4.94 -1.53 -7.41
CA GLY A 44 5.25 -2.63 -8.33
C GLY A 44 4.22 -3.75 -8.27
N LEU A 45 3.79 -4.17 -7.07
CA LEU A 45 2.74 -5.17 -6.90
C LEU A 45 1.40 -4.74 -7.51
N LEU A 46 1.04 -3.45 -7.41
CA LEU A 46 -0.19 -2.92 -8.02
C LEU A 46 -0.13 -2.91 -9.54
N ASP A 47 1.04 -2.61 -10.10
CA ASP A 47 1.23 -2.49 -11.56
C ASP A 47 1.41 -3.87 -12.21
N GLU A 48 2.11 -4.81 -11.56
CA GLU A 48 2.33 -6.18 -12.03
C GLU A 48 1.10 -7.09 -11.85
N HIS A 49 0.24 -6.76 -10.88
CA HIS A 49 -0.94 -7.55 -10.58
C HIS A 49 -2.21 -6.69 -10.57
N PRO A 50 -2.71 -6.26 -11.74
CA PRO A 50 -3.96 -5.49 -11.86
C PRO A 50 -5.20 -6.25 -11.35
N GLN A 51 -5.05 -7.55 -11.10
CA GLN A 51 -6.06 -8.47 -10.56
C GLN A 51 -6.06 -8.55 -9.02
N ILE A 52 -5.21 -7.79 -8.31
CA ILE A 52 -5.32 -7.64 -6.86
C ILE A 52 -6.65 -6.95 -6.55
N ASP A 53 -7.47 -7.58 -5.71
CA ASP A 53 -8.82 -7.10 -5.35
C ASP A 53 -8.73 -5.98 -4.30
N VAL A 54 -8.23 -4.82 -4.73
CA VAL A 54 -8.14 -3.60 -3.93
C VAL A 54 -8.90 -2.48 -4.62
N SER A 55 -9.45 -1.56 -3.81
CA SER A 55 -10.13 -0.40 -4.38
C SER A 55 -9.13 0.51 -5.10
N ALA A 56 -9.58 1.15 -6.18
CA ALA A 56 -8.78 2.17 -6.88
C ALA A 56 -8.30 3.27 -5.92
N ASP A 57 -9.13 3.59 -4.94
CA ASP A 57 -8.84 4.46 -3.81
C ASP A 57 -7.64 4.00 -2.96
N ALA A 58 -7.51 2.71 -2.68
CA ALA A 58 -6.35 2.17 -1.97
C ALA A 58 -5.09 2.27 -2.83
N ALA A 59 -5.17 1.90 -4.11
CA ALA A 59 -4.05 1.98 -5.04
C ALA A 59 -3.55 3.42 -5.22
N THR A 60 -4.45 4.39 -5.38
CA THR A 60 -4.12 5.82 -5.44
C THR A 60 -3.43 6.29 -4.16
N ALA A 61 -3.92 5.89 -2.99
CA ALA A 61 -3.30 6.29 -1.72
C ALA A 61 -1.87 5.74 -1.56
N VAL A 62 -1.60 4.51 -2.01
CA VAL A 62 -0.24 3.94 -2.04
C VAL A 62 0.68 4.73 -2.97
N ARG A 63 0.20 5.08 -4.18
CA ARG A 63 0.97 5.88 -5.15
C ARG A 63 1.26 7.28 -4.63
N SER A 64 0.26 7.97 -4.06
CA SER A 64 0.45 9.29 -3.45
C SER A 64 1.44 9.23 -2.28
N ALA A 65 1.40 8.20 -1.44
CA ALA A 65 2.39 8.04 -0.37
C ALA A 65 3.82 7.94 -0.92
N ALA A 66 4.01 7.20 -2.02
CA ALA A 66 5.32 7.07 -2.66
C ALA A 66 5.80 8.42 -3.22
N GLU A 67 4.92 9.16 -3.88
CA GLU A 67 5.21 10.50 -4.41
C GLU A 67 5.60 11.48 -3.30
N HIS A 68 4.86 11.52 -2.20
CA HIS A 68 5.17 12.38 -1.05
C HIS A 68 6.54 12.04 -0.43
N LEU A 69 6.91 10.75 -0.31
CA LEU A 69 8.25 10.39 0.16
C LEU A 69 9.37 10.80 -0.78
N VAL A 70 9.14 10.76 -2.10
CA VAL A 70 10.11 11.27 -3.08
C VAL A 70 10.29 12.78 -2.94
N GLN A 71 9.22 13.51 -2.61
CA GLN A 71 9.22 14.95 -2.38
C GLN A 71 9.76 15.36 -1.00
N GLY A 72 10.05 14.39 -0.11
CA GLY A 72 10.46 14.65 1.27
C GLY A 72 9.31 15.05 2.20
N GLU A 73 8.06 14.97 1.73
CA GLU A 73 6.83 15.31 2.44
C GLU A 73 6.39 14.17 3.36
N ARG A 74 7.16 13.97 4.43
CA ARG A 74 6.96 12.83 5.34
C ARG A 74 5.56 12.77 5.98
N GLU A 75 5.03 13.91 6.41
CA GLU A 75 3.72 13.97 7.07
C GLU A 75 2.58 13.62 6.10
N ASP A 76 2.68 14.08 4.86
CA ASP A 76 1.72 13.76 3.80
C ASP A 76 1.82 12.30 3.38
N ALA A 77 3.04 11.77 3.24
CA ALA A 77 3.27 10.35 3.01
C ALA A 77 2.66 9.47 4.10
N ARG A 78 2.82 9.86 5.37
CA ARG A 78 2.21 9.16 6.51
C ARG A 78 0.68 9.21 6.44
N THR A 79 0.10 10.36 6.12
CA THR A 79 -1.36 10.53 5.98
C THR A 79 -1.92 9.66 4.86
N ALA A 80 -1.23 9.61 3.73
CA ALA A 80 -1.57 8.75 2.60
C ALA A 80 -1.46 7.26 2.97
N LEU A 81 -0.42 6.85 3.70
CA LEU A 81 -0.25 5.47 4.19
C LEU A 81 -1.34 5.03 5.17
N VAL A 82 -1.75 5.90 6.10
CA VAL A 82 -2.87 5.62 7.01
C VAL A 82 -4.16 5.42 6.22
N THR A 83 -4.38 6.24 5.20
CA THR A 83 -5.54 6.11 4.28
C THR A 83 -5.49 4.80 3.51
N ALA A 84 -4.33 4.46 2.92
CA ALA A 84 -4.11 3.20 2.21
C ALA A 84 -4.40 2.00 3.11
N ARG A 85 -3.80 1.97 4.31
CA ARG A 85 -4.00 0.91 5.31
C ARG A 85 -5.46 0.75 5.72
N GLY A 86 -6.16 1.86 5.97
CA GLY A 86 -7.58 1.83 6.32
C GLY A 86 -8.43 1.21 5.20
N ARG A 87 -8.14 1.55 3.95
CA ARG A 87 -8.83 1.01 2.77
C ARG A 87 -8.49 -0.45 2.49
N LEU A 88 -7.25 -0.86 2.73
CA LEU A 88 -6.80 -2.26 2.62
C LEU A 88 -7.33 -3.15 3.75
N SER A 89 -7.60 -2.58 4.94
CA SER A 89 -8.14 -3.31 6.09
C SER A 89 -9.66 -3.48 6.04
N ALA A 90 -10.36 -2.71 5.21
CA ALA A 90 -11.80 -2.79 5.10
C ALA A 90 -12.21 -4.13 4.45
N PRO A 91 -13.10 -4.93 5.08
CA PRO A 91 -13.64 -6.16 4.48
C PRO A 91 -14.40 -5.92 3.16
N GLY A 92 -14.67 -4.66 2.82
CA GLY A 92 -15.40 -4.23 1.63
C GLY A 92 -14.56 -4.04 0.36
N SER A 93 -13.23 -4.25 0.36
CA SER A 93 -12.46 -4.24 -0.90
C SER A 93 -13.03 -5.24 -1.91
N ARG A 94 -13.41 -6.43 -1.44
CA ARG A 94 -14.10 -7.48 -2.22
C ARG A 94 -15.52 -7.14 -2.67
N GLN A 95 -16.17 -6.19 -2.01
CA GLN A 95 -17.60 -5.93 -2.17
C GLN A 95 -17.89 -4.80 -3.16
N ALA A 96 -16.94 -3.86 -3.33
CA ALA A 96 -17.03 -2.79 -4.33
C ALA A 96 -16.82 -3.33 -5.77
N ALA A 97 -15.94 -4.31 -5.98
CA ALA A 97 -15.71 -4.92 -7.29
C ALA A 97 -16.85 -5.81 -7.80
N ARG A 98 -17.78 -6.24 -6.90
CA ARG A 98 -18.90 -7.13 -7.26
C ARG A 98 -20.22 -6.41 -7.56
N LYS A 99 -20.23 -5.07 -7.52
CA LYS A 99 -21.42 -4.24 -7.80
C LYS A 99 -21.23 -3.19 -8.91
N ALA A 100 -20.18 -3.30 -9.72
CA ALA A 100 -20.01 -2.50 -10.94
C ALA A 100 -20.36 -3.32 -12.18
#